data_AF-A0A9D9C2W2-F1
#
_entry.id   AF-A0A9D9C2W2-F1
#
_cell.length_a   1.000
_cell.length_b   1.000
_cell.length_c   1.000
_cell.angle_alpha   90.00
_cell.angle_beta   90.00
_cell.angle_gamma   90.00
#
_symmetry.space_group_name_H-M   'P 1'
#
loop_
_entity.id
_entity.type
_entity.pdbx_description
1 polymer ?
#
loop_
_entity_poly.entity_id
_entity_poly.type
_entity_poly.pdbx_seq_one_letter_code
_entity_poly.pdbx_strand_id
1 'polypeptide(L)' 'FTDRVVHELAENRDNLVFILWGADAKRKCDFIDRSRHLILTSAHPSPLSSYRGFFGNHHFSLANDYLIKHNKQPIIW' A
#
# COMPACT_ATOMS: atom_id res chain seq x y z
N PHE A 1 -5.47 -15.29 -9.32
CA PHE A 1 -6.57 -14.35 -9.63
C PHE A 1 -6.24 -12.95 -9.14
N THR A 2 -6.08 -12.74 -7.82
CA THR A 2 -5.79 -11.42 -7.24
C THR A 2 -4.50 -10.78 -7.77
N ASP A 3 -3.44 -11.56 -7.96
CA ASP A 3 -2.13 -11.03 -8.39
C ASP A 3 -2.18 -10.42 -9.81
N ARG A 4 -2.99 -10.99 -10.71
CA ARG A 4 -3.17 -10.47 -12.07
C ARG A 4 -3.89 -9.12 -12.07
N VAL A 5 -4.89 -8.96 -11.20
CA VAL A 5 -5.63 -7.69 -11.06
C VAL A 5 -4.71 -6.60 -10.52
N VAL A 6 -3.86 -6.92 -9.53
CA VAL A 6 -2.87 -5.97 -8.99
C VAL A 6 -1.87 -5.57 -10.08
N HIS A 7 -1.41 -6.54 -10.89
CA HIS A 7 -0.51 -6.28 -12.02
C HIS A 7 -1.11 -5.32 -13.05
N GLU A 8 -2.33 -5.62 -13.48
CA GLU A 8 -3.02 -4.81 -14.49
C GLU A 8 -3.29 -3.39 -13.99
N LEU A 9 -3.62 -3.22 -12.70
CA LEU A 9 -3.78 -1.91 -12.08
C LEU A 9 -2.46 -1.14 -11.96
N ALA A 10 -1.37 -1.81 -11.59
CA ALA A 10 -0.05 -1.19 -11.47
C ALA A 10 0.52 -0.79 -12.85
N GLU A 11 0.24 -1.55 -13.91
CA GLU A 11 0.72 -1.19 -15.24
C GLU A 11 -0.05 -0.03 -15.84
N ASN A 12 -1.39 -0.05 -15.75
CA ASN A 12 -2.26 0.86 -16.50
C ASN A 12 -2.66 2.14 -15.76
N ARG A 13 -2.21 2.33 -14.52
CA ARG A 13 -2.50 3.53 -13.73
C ARG A 13 -1.22 4.05 -13.11
N ASP A 14 -1.20 5.33 -12.77
CA ASP A 14 -0.09 5.95 -12.05
C ASP A 14 -0.55 6.50 -10.71
N ASN A 15 0.40 6.70 -9.81
CA ASN A 15 0.19 7.32 -8.50
C ASN A 15 -0.89 6.58 -7.69
N LEU A 16 -0.75 5.25 -7.63
CA LEU A 16 -1.57 4.40 -6.75
C LEU A 16 -0.84 4.21 -5.42
N VAL A 17 -1.62 3.99 -4.36
CA VAL A 17 -1.10 3.64 -3.03
C VAL A 17 -1.41 2.18 -2.76
N PHE A 18 -0.37 1.38 -2.54
CA PHE A 18 -0.46 -0.03 -2.14
C PHE A 18 -0.12 -0.15 -0.66
N ILE A 19 -1.10 -0.55 0.15
CA ILE A 19 -0.91 -0.80 1.59
C ILE A 19 -0.79 -2.30 1.81
N LEU A 20 0.41 -2.75 2.21
CA LEU A 20 0.78 -4.17 2.29
C LEU A 20 1.09 -4.55 3.73
N TRP A 21 0.19 -5.32 4.35
CA TRP A 21 0.33 -5.76 5.73
C TRP A 21 0.68 -7.24 5.79
N GLY A 22 1.85 -7.55 6.35
CA GLY A 22 2.37 -8.93 6.44
C GLY A 22 3.24 -9.36 5.25
N ALA A 23 3.92 -10.50 5.41
CA ALA A 23 4.92 -10.99 4.45
C ALA A 23 4.30 -11.43 3.11
N ASP A 24 3.11 -12.05 3.15
CA ASP A 24 2.42 -12.49 1.93
C ASP A 24 2.03 -11.32 1.03
N ALA A 25 1.52 -10.24 1.62
CA ALA A 25 1.15 -9.03 0.88
C ALA A 25 2.38 -8.37 0.24
N LYS A 26 3.51 -8.34 0.94
CA LYS A 26 4.79 -7.83 0.41
C LYS A 26 5.22 -8.62 -0.82
N ARG A 27 5.32 -9.96 -0.69
CA ARG A 27 5.75 -10.86 -1.78
C ARG A 27 4.92 -10.70 -3.04
N LYS A 28 3.60 -10.52 -2.90
CA LYS A 28 2.68 -10.36 -4.03
C LYS A 28 2.86 -9.05 -4.80
N CYS A 29 3.50 -8.06 -4.22
CA CYS A 29 3.64 -6.73 -4.79
C CYS A 29 5.10 -6.33 -5.05
N ASP A 30 6.03 -7.30 -4.99
CA ASP A 30 7.46 -7.06 -5.24
C ASP A 30 7.72 -6.57 -6.69
N PHE A 31 6.81 -6.84 -7.62
CA PHE A 31 6.90 -6.39 -9.02
C PHE A 31 6.45 -4.93 -9.24
N ILE A 32 5.84 -4.28 -8.24
CA ILE A 32 5.27 -2.93 -8.41
C ILE A 32 6.38 -1.89 -8.45
N ASP A 33 6.35 -1.04 -9.47
CA ASP A 33 7.31 0.05 -9.64
C ASP A 33 7.08 1.17 -8.62
N ARG A 34 8.05 1.34 -7.71
CA ARG A 34 8.04 2.37 -6.65
C ARG A 34 8.25 3.79 -7.16
N SER A 35 8.71 3.96 -8.40
CA SER A 35 8.82 5.29 -9.01
C SER A 35 7.45 5.83 -9.46
N ARG A 36 6.53 4.92 -9.80
CA ARG A 36 5.17 5.23 -10.26
C ARG A 36 4.13 5.18 -9.15
N HIS A 37 4.40 4.45 -8.07
CA HIS A 37 3.43 4.17 -7.02
C HIS A 37 4.04 4.26 -5.62
N LEU A 38 3.20 4.58 -4.64
CA LEU A 38 3.56 4.49 -3.24
C LEU A 38 3.28 3.08 -2.71
N ILE A 39 4.29 2.46 -2.09
CA ILE A 39 4.16 1.19 -1.39
C ILE A 39 4.39 1.40 0.10
N LEU A 40 3.36 1.19 0.92
CA LEU A 40 3.40 1.28 2.37
C LEU A 40 3.35 -0.13 2.96
N THR A 41 4.34 -0.49 3.76
CA THR A 41 4.42 -1.86 4.30
C THR A 41 4.61 -1.89 5.81
N SER A 42 3.87 -2.76 6.49
CA SER A 42 4.00 -2.96 7.95
C SER A 42 3.74 -4.42 8.35
N ALA A 43 3.85 -4.70 9.64
CA ALA A 43 3.36 -5.96 10.20
C ALA A 43 1.85 -6.11 9.98
N HIS A 44 1.35 -7.34 10.01
CA HIS A 44 -0.08 -7.63 9.85
C HIS A 44 -0.87 -7.18 11.10
N PRO A 45 -2.10 -6.64 10.95
CA PRO A 45 -2.96 -6.20 12.06
C PRO A 45 -3.36 -7.30 13.06
N SER A 46 -3.16 -8.57 12.71
CA SER A 46 -3.46 -9.70 13.60
C SER A 46 -2.76 -9.55 14.95
N PRO A 47 -3.42 -9.91 16.08
CA PRO A 47 -2.84 -9.84 17.43
C PRO A 47 -1.48 -10.53 17.56
N LEU A 48 -1.23 -11.55 16.73
CA LEU A 48 0.04 -12.30 16.71
C LEU A 48 1.24 -11.47 16.23
N SER A 49 1.01 -10.39 15.47
CA SER A 49 2.06 -9.60 14.82
C SER A 49 1.89 -8.07 14.94
N SER A 50 0.75 -7.57 15.41
CA SER A 50 0.42 -6.14 15.40
C SER A 50 1.39 -5.29 16.23
N TYR A 51 1.88 -5.83 17.35
CA TYR A 51 2.89 -5.20 18.20
C TYR A 51 4.26 -5.06 17.54
N ARG A 52 4.52 -5.78 16.43
CA ARG A 52 5.80 -5.72 15.69
C ARG A 52 5.85 -4.61 14.64
N GLY A 53 5.00 -3.59 14.77
CA GLY A 53 5.03 -2.39 13.92
C GLY A 53 3.79 -2.15 13.05
N PHE A 54 2.61 -2.71 13.41
CA PHE A 54 1.34 -2.27 12.82
C PHE A 54 0.84 -0.99 13.50
N PHE A 55 0.89 -0.93 14.83
CA PHE A 55 0.53 0.29 15.57
C PHE A 55 1.53 1.42 15.30
N GLY A 56 1.03 2.63 15.07
CA GLY A 56 1.86 3.80 14.77
C GLY A 56 2.45 3.82 13.36
N ASN A 57 1.98 2.99 12.43
CA ASN A 57 2.48 2.99 11.05
C ASN A 57 2.01 4.22 10.24
N HIS A 58 0.96 4.92 10.68
CA HIS A 58 0.36 6.09 10.04
C HIS A 58 0.02 5.90 8.55
N HIS A 59 -0.25 4.66 8.10
CA HIS A 59 -0.42 4.37 6.67
C HIS A 59 -1.57 5.14 6.01
N PHE A 60 -2.68 5.34 6.71
CA PHE A 60 -3.83 6.05 6.16
C PHE A 60 -3.54 7.54 5.90
N SER A 61 -2.84 8.20 6.83
CA SER A 61 -2.40 9.59 6.66
C SER A 61 -1.37 9.70 5.54
N LEU A 62 -0.36 8.81 5.54
CA LEU A 62 0.66 8.77 4.48
C LEU A 62 0.05 8.52 3.08
N ALA A 63 -0.98 7.68 3.00
CA ALA A 63 -1.71 7.44 1.76
C ALA A 63 -2.39 8.71 1.26
N ASN A 64 -3.10 9.42 2.14
CA ASN A 64 -3.75 10.68 1.77
C ASN A 64 -2.75 11.77 1.40
N ASP A 65 -1.63 11.90 2.13
CA ASP A 65 -0.57 12.85 1.82
C ASP A 65 0.00 12.62 0.41
N TYR A 66 0.18 11.37 0.03
CA TYR A 66 0.63 11.02 -1.31
C TYR A 66 -0.42 11.32 -2.38
N LEU A 67 -1.69 10.97 -2.14
CA LEU A 67 -2.78 11.29 -3.06
C LEU A 67 -2.86 12.80 -3.30
N ILE A 68 -2.82 13.60 -2.24
CA ILE A 68 -2.84 15.07 -2.32
C ILE A 68 -1.65 15.59 -3.13
N LYS A 69 -0.42 15.10 -2.87
CA LYS A 69 0.78 15.48 -3.64
C LYS A 69 0.66 15.20 -5.14
N HIS A 70 -0.12 14.18 -5.51
CA HIS A 70 -0.39 13.81 -6.90
C HIS A 70 -1.74 14.35 -7.42
N ASN A 71 -2.30 15.38 -6.78
CA ASN A 71 -3.58 16.03 -7.15
C ASN A 71 -4.78 15.06 -7.22
N LYS A 72 -4.74 14.00 -6.40
CA LYS A 72 -5.85 13.05 -6.23
C LYS A 72 -6.64 13.36 -4.98
N GLN A 73 -7.92 13.03 -5.00
CA GLN A 73 -8.77 13.19 -3.83
C GLN A 73 -8.30 12.24 -2.70
N PRO A 74 -8.13 12.75 -1.48
CA PRO A 74 -7.82 11.92 -0.32
C PRO A 74 -9.02 11.02 0.00
N ILE A 75 -8.74 9.89 0.63
CA ILE A 75 -9.76 8.95 1.08
C ILE A 75 -10.32 9.42 2.44
N ILE A 76 -11.64 9.40 2.56
CA ILE A 76 -12.33 9.51 3.84
C ILE A 76 -12.43 8.09 4.40
N TRP A 77 -11.55 7.76 5.34
CA TRP A 77 -11.37 6.42 5.92
C TRP A 77 -12.43 6.07 6.97
#